data_AF-M5XGF7-F1
#
_entry.id   AF-M5XGF7-F1
#
_cell.length_a   1.000
_cell.length_b   1.000
_cell.length_c   1.000
_cell.angle_alpha   90.00
_cell.angle_beta   90.00
_cell.angle_gamma   90.00
#
_symmetry.space_group_name_H-M   'P 1'
#
loop_
_entity.id
_entity.type
_entity.pdbx_description
1 polymer ?
#
loop_
_entity_poly.entity_id
_entity_poly.type
_entity_poly.pdbx_seq_one_letter_code
_entity_poly.pdbx_strand_id
1 'polypeptide(L)'
;MAPKSDSTDAIVLRYLNEQNRPLNSQNVADALQKYNLKKAAIQKALDTLADNGKISFKEYGKQKVYLARQDQLDIPNSEELSRMKQENEKLQEQLGEQKRSISEVEGEIKALQSNLTLEQIREKEAKLTNEVNEMEDRLEKLRGGVTLVKPEDRKAVEQMVYEKISQWRKRKRMFKDLWDSITENSPKDVKEFKEEIGLEYDEDVGVSLQSYCDLLQRGKKRSSGDLQQQCAKRPPLQ
;
A
#
# COMPACT_ATOMS: atom_id res chain seq x y z
N MET A 1 -17.21 -56.39 2.32
CA MET A 1 -18.45 -55.77 1.80
C MET A 1 -18.17 -54.30 1.58
N ALA A 2 -18.16 -53.84 0.32
CA ALA A 2 -17.91 -52.44 -0.02
C ALA A 2 -19.09 -51.54 0.44
N PRO A 3 -18.84 -50.30 0.88
CA PRO A 3 -19.91 -49.40 1.29
C PRO A 3 -20.75 -49.06 0.06
N LYS A 4 -22.06 -49.30 0.14
CA LYS A 4 -23.01 -48.97 -0.91
C LYS A 4 -22.93 -47.47 -1.17
N SER A 5 -22.81 -47.07 -2.44
CA SER A 5 -23.12 -45.69 -2.86
C SER A 5 -24.46 -45.30 -2.24
N ASP A 6 -24.48 -44.27 -1.40
CA ASP A 6 -25.71 -43.83 -0.74
C ASP A 6 -26.78 -43.57 -1.81
N SER A 7 -27.85 -44.38 -1.80
CA SER A 7 -28.99 -44.20 -2.71
C SER A 7 -29.54 -42.79 -2.55
N THR A 8 -30.13 -42.23 -3.61
CA THR A 8 -30.80 -40.90 -3.57
C THR A 8 -31.71 -40.76 -2.35
N ASP A 9 -32.46 -41.81 -2.02
CA ASP A 9 -33.35 -41.87 -0.85
C ASP A 9 -32.59 -41.78 0.48
N ALA A 10 -31.41 -42.40 0.58
CA ALA A 10 -30.58 -42.34 1.78
C ALA A 10 -30.00 -40.94 2.00
N ILE A 11 -29.56 -40.28 0.93
CA ILE A 11 -29.05 -38.90 0.97
C ILE A 11 -30.16 -37.94 1.40
N VAL A 12 -31.35 -38.07 0.81
CA VAL A 12 -32.51 -37.23 1.13
C VAL A 12 -32.98 -37.46 2.57
N LEU A 13 -33.08 -38.72 3.01
CA LEU A 13 -33.49 -39.06 4.38
C LEU A 13 -32.50 -38.50 5.42
N ARG A 14 -31.20 -38.67 5.18
CA ARG A 14 -30.15 -38.15 6.05
C ARG A 14 -30.26 -36.63 6.18
N TYR A 15 -30.41 -35.93 5.06
CA TYR A 15 -30.55 -34.47 5.08
C TYR A 15 -31.82 -34.02 5.84
N LEU A 16 -32.96 -34.67 5.63
CA LEU A 16 -34.19 -34.33 6.34
C LEU A 16 -34.06 -34.54 7.86
N ASN A 17 -33.44 -35.65 8.28
CA ASN A 17 -33.20 -35.94 9.69
C ASN A 17 -32.19 -34.96 10.33
N GLU A 18 -31.12 -34.59 9.61
CA GLU A 18 -30.13 -33.62 10.08
C GLU A 18 -30.72 -32.21 10.24
N GLN A 19 -31.58 -31.79 9.30
CA GLN A 19 -32.20 -30.45 9.38
C GLN A 19 -33.36 -30.39 10.37
N ASN A 20 -34.05 -31.50 10.61
CA ASN A 20 -35.19 -31.68 11.52
C ASN A 20 -36.20 -30.50 11.51
N ARG A 21 -36.47 -29.94 10.33
CA ARG A 21 -37.41 -28.83 10.11
C ARG A 21 -38.30 -29.11 8.89
N PRO A 22 -39.48 -28.46 8.76
CA PRO A 22 -40.34 -28.64 7.60
C PRO A 22 -39.67 -28.13 6.32
N LEU A 23 -39.62 -28.96 5.28
CA LEU A 23 -38.97 -28.66 4.00
C LEU A 23 -39.90 -28.99 2.83
N ASN A 24 -39.85 -28.19 1.77
CA ASN A 24 -40.48 -28.54 0.49
C ASN A 24 -39.44 -29.18 -0.45
N SER A 25 -39.90 -29.74 -1.57
CA SER A 25 -38.99 -30.41 -2.53
C SER A 25 -38.01 -29.49 -3.24
N GLN A 26 -38.33 -28.19 -3.39
CA GLN A 26 -37.41 -27.21 -3.95
C GLN A 26 -36.24 -26.94 -2.99
N ASN A 27 -36.54 -26.67 -1.72
CA ASN A 27 -35.54 -26.40 -0.68
C ASN A 27 -34.58 -27.58 -0.49
N VAL A 28 -35.10 -28.81 -0.60
CA VAL A 28 -34.26 -30.02 -0.56
C VAL A 28 -33.39 -30.12 -1.81
N ALA A 29 -33.94 -29.80 -2.98
CA ALA A 29 -33.17 -29.80 -4.23
C ALA A 29 -32.04 -28.77 -4.25
N ASP A 30 -32.30 -27.57 -3.75
CA ASP A 30 -31.30 -26.50 -3.69
C ASP A 30 -30.18 -26.85 -2.70
N ALA A 31 -30.52 -27.41 -1.54
CA ALA A 31 -29.53 -27.81 -0.54
C ALA A 31 -28.70 -29.05 -0.94
N LEU A 32 -29.28 -29.95 -1.73
CA LEU A 32 -28.63 -31.17 -2.22
C LEU A 32 -28.00 -30.99 -3.61
N GLN A 33 -27.91 -29.77 -4.14
CA GLN A 33 -27.30 -29.49 -5.43
C GLN A 33 -25.87 -30.05 -5.55
N LYS A 34 -25.11 -30.07 -4.45
CA LYS A 34 -23.75 -30.66 -4.38
C LYS A 34 -23.68 -32.15 -4.73
N TYR A 35 -24.79 -32.87 -4.63
CA TYR A 35 -24.88 -34.29 -5.00
C TYR A 35 -25.33 -34.51 -6.45
N ASN A 36 -25.48 -33.43 -7.23
CA ASN A 36 -25.88 -33.45 -8.65
C ASN A 36 -27.20 -34.20 -8.91
N LEU A 37 -28.11 -34.18 -7.93
CA LEU A 37 -29.41 -34.83 -8.00
C LEU A 37 -30.45 -33.93 -8.67
N LYS A 38 -31.20 -34.46 -9.64
CA LYS A 38 -32.29 -33.71 -10.30
C LYS A 38 -33.48 -33.57 -9.34
N LYS A 39 -34.16 -32.41 -9.37
CA LYS A 39 -35.37 -32.14 -8.56
C LYS A 39 -36.42 -33.25 -8.67
N ALA A 40 -36.66 -33.79 -9.86
CA ALA A 40 -37.62 -34.87 -10.07
C ALA A 40 -37.23 -36.17 -9.32
N ALA A 41 -35.93 -36.49 -9.25
CA ALA A 41 -35.44 -37.65 -8.51
C ALA A 41 -35.58 -37.43 -6.99
N ILE A 42 -35.33 -36.21 -6.51
CA ILE A 42 -35.50 -35.83 -5.10
C ILE A 42 -36.97 -35.85 -4.70
N GLN A 43 -37.87 -35.33 -5.54
CA GLN A 43 -39.31 -35.39 -5.33
C GLN A 43 -39.78 -36.84 -5.22
N LYS A 44 -39.35 -37.70 -6.15
CA LYS A 44 -39.68 -39.14 -6.12
C LYS A 44 -39.13 -39.83 -4.86
N ALA A 45 -37.91 -39.49 -4.44
CA ALA A 45 -37.32 -40.00 -3.22
C ALA A 45 -38.11 -39.56 -1.97
N LEU A 46 -38.51 -38.29 -1.89
CA LEU A 46 -39.35 -37.76 -0.80
C LEU A 46 -40.71 -38.47 -0.73
N ASP A 47 -41.39 -38.64 -1.87
CA ASP A 47 -42.65 -39.39 -1.91
C ASP A 47 -42.45 -40.86 -1.51
N THR A 48 -41.39 -41.52 -2.00
CA THR A 48 -41.06 -42.91 -1.64
C THR A 48 -40.73 -43.07 -0.15
N LEU A 49 -40.01 -42.13 0.43
CA LEU A 49 -39.68 -42.12 1.86
C LEU A 49 -40.93 -41.86 2.73
N ALA A 50 -41.85 -41.04 2.24
CA ALA A 50 -43.13 -40.78 2.87
C ALA A 50 -44.03 -42.02 2.84
N ASP A 51 -44.12 -42.69 1.70
CA ASP A 51 -44.89 -43.93 1.52
C ASP A 51 -44.34 -45.07 2.39
N ASN A 52 -43.01 -45.17 2.50
CA ASN A 52 -42.33 -46.11 3.40
C ASN A 52 -42.44 -45.71 4.89
N GLY A 53 -43.14 -44.62 5.21
CA GLY A 53 -43.35 -44.15 6.56
C GLY A 53 -42.07 -43.71 7.27
N LYS A 54 -40.98 -43.39 6.55
CA LYS A 54 -39.73 -42.87 7.14
C LYS A 54 -39.77 -41.38 7.39
N ILE A 55 -40.57 -40.65 6.63
CA ILE A 55 -40.83 -39.21 6.80
C ILE A 55 -42.33 -38.97 6.77
N SER A 56 -42.76 -37.87 7.38
CA SER A 56 -44.15 -37.41 7.32
C SER A 56 -44.27 -36.32 6.26
N PHE A 57 -45.44 -36.20 5.64
CA PHE A 57 -45.72 -35.09 4.75
C PHE A 57 -47.10 -34.50 5.01
N LYS A 58 -47.27 -33.25 4.62
CA LYS A 58 -48.56 -32.55 4.63
C LYS A 58 -48.74 -31.79 3.32
N GLU A 59 -49.90 -31.95 2.71
CA GLU A 59 -50.24 -31.28 1.47
C GLU A 59 -50.94 -29.95 1.76
N TYR A 60 -50.47 -28.90 1.09
CA TYR A 60 -51.01 -27.56 1.13
C TYR A 60 -51.33 -27.13 -0.31
N GLY A 61 -52.54 -27.46 -0.76
CA GLY A 61 -52.97 -27.22 -2.14
C GLY A 61 -52.10 -27.97 -3.16
N LYS A 62 -51.31 -27.24 -3.94
CA LYS A 62 -50.41 -27.81 -4.97
C LYS A 62 -49.01 -28.17 -4.43
N GLN A 63 -48.69 -27.84 -3.18
CA GLN A 63 -47.36 -28.03 -2.61
C GLN A 63 -47.38 -29.08 -1.50
N LYS A 64 -46.33 -29.90 -1.42
CA LYS A 64 -46.12 -30.86 -0.34
C LYS A 64 -44.97 -30.40 0.56
N VAL A 65 -45.18 -30.47 1.87
CA VAL A 65 -44.17 -30.20 2.89
C VAL A 65 -43.82 -31.51 3.56
N TYR A 66 -42.53 -31.84 3.60
CA TYR A 66 -41.97 -33.05 4.19
C TYR A 66 -41.25 -32.73 5.49
N LEU A 67 -41.33 -33.63 6.46
CA LEU A 67 -40.70 -33.51 7.76
C LEU A 67 -40.19 -34.88 8.22
N ALA A 68 -39.04 -34.90 8.88
CA ALA A 68 -38.55 -36.08 9.58
C ALA A 68 -39.57 -36.52 10.65
N ARG A 69 -39.81 -37.83 10.75
CA ARG A 69 -40.67 -38.38 11.79
C ARG A 69 -40.06 -38.11 13.16
N GLN A 70 -40.83 -37.52 14.09
CA GLN A 70 -40.32 -37.20 15.44
C GLN A 70 -40.47 -38.37 16.41
N ASP A 71 -41.32 -39.33 16.10
CA ASP A 71 -41.53 -40.55 16.89
C ASP A 71 -40.33 -41.52 16.86
N GLN A 72 -39.35 -41.28 15.98
CA GLN A 72 -38.07 -41.99 15.99
C GLN A 72 -37.09 -41.44 17.04
N LEU A 73 -37.43 -40.34 17.72
CA LEU A 73 -36.59 -39.70 18.74
C LEU A 73 -37.10 -40.03 20.13
N ASP A 74 -36.19 -40.43 21.01
CA ASP A 74 -36.51 -40.63 22.42
C ASP A 74 -36.82 -39.28 23.08
N ILE A 75 -37.96 -39.19 23.76
CA ILE A 75 -38.37 -38.01 24.52
C ILE A 75 -37.73 -38.13 25.91
N PRO A 76 -36.75 -37.28 26.28
CA PRO A 76 -36.12 -37.34 27.58
C PRO A 76 -37.14 -37.07 28.69
N ASN A 77 -36.99 -37.72 29.83
CA ASN A 77 -37.78 -37.39 31.01
C ASN A 77 -37.33 -36.05 31.63
N SER A 78 -38.08 -35.53 32.61
CA SER A 78 -37.80 -34.22 33.24
C SER A 78 -36.42 -34.16 33.90
N GLU A 79 -35.97 -35.25 34.52
CA GLU A 79 -34.68 -35.32 35.21
C GLU A 79 -33.52 -35.37 34.22
N GLU A 80 -33.64 -36.17 33.15
CA GLU A 80 -32.67 -36.25 32.06
C GLU A 80 -32.54 -34.90 31.34
N LEU A 81 -33.68 -34.24 31.07
CA LEU A 81 -33.69 -32.91 30.48
C LEU A 81 -32.98 -31.87 31.37
N SER A 82 -33.18 -31.95 32.69
CA SER A 82 -32.49 -31.09 33.65
C SER A 82 -30.98 -31.34 33.65
N ARG A 83 -30.56 -32.61 33.66
CA ARG A 83 -29.14 -33.00 33.56
C ARG A 83 -28.48 -32.49 32.27
N MET A 84 -29.15 -32.65 31.12
CA MET A 84 -28.65 -32.16 29.83
C MET A 84 -28.54 -30.62 29.79
N LYS A 85 -29.45 -29.89 30.47
CA LYS A 85 -29.34 -28.44 30.60
C LYS A 85 -28.13 -28.03 31.43
N GLN A 86 -27.90 -28.67 32.58
CA GLN A 86 -26.73 -28.42 33.42
C GLN A 86 -25.42 -28.73 32.69
N GLU A 87 -25.37 -29.83 31.94
CA GLU A 87 -24.21 -30.18 31.13
C GLU A 87 -23.95 -29.16 30.02
N ASN A 88 -25.01 -28.69 29.34
CA ASN A 88 -24.89 -27.63 28.34
C ASN A 88 -24.38 -26.32 28.94
N GLU A 89 -24.89 -25.92 30.11
CA GLU A 89 -24.43 -24.72 30.82
C GLU A 89 -22.94 -24.84 31.17
N LYS A 90 -22.51 -25.99 31.70
CA LYS A 90 -21.10 -26.26 32.01
C LYS A 90 -20.21 -26.24 30.76
N LEU A 91 -20.66 -26.85 29.66
CA LEU A 91 -19.93 -26.83 28.40
C LEU A 91 -19.84 -25.42 27.81
N GLN A 92 -20.89 -24.62 27.93
CA GLN A 92 -20.88 -23.21 27.50
C GLN A 92 -19.89 -22.38 28.32
N GLU A 93 -19.80 -22.61 29.64
CA GLU A 93 -18.83 -21.96 30.51
C GLU A 93 -17.39 -22.33 30.12
N GLN A 94 -17.10 -23.63 29.95
CA GLN A 94 -15.79 -24.11 29.51
C GLN A 94 -15.40 -23.54 28.14
N LEU A 95 -16.35 -23.45 27.21
CA LEU A 95 -16.13 -22.88 25.89
C LEU A 95 -15.83 -21.37 25.98
N GLY A 96 -16.49 -20.66 26.91
CA GLY A 96 -16.21 -19.26 27.22
C GLY A 96 -14.80 -19.06 27.78
N GLU A 97 -14.37 -19.92 28.71
CA GLU A 97 -13.04 -19.89 29.31
C GLU A 97 -11.93 -20.17 28.28
N GLN A 98 -12.09 -21.24 27.47
CA GLN A 98 -11.13 -21.56 26.42
C GLN A 98 -11.01 -20.44 25.38
N LYS A 99 -12.12 -19.80 25.01
CA LYS A 99 -12.08 -18.63 24.09
C LYS A 99 -11.30 -17.45 24.67
N ARG A 100 -11.41 -17.19 25.98
CA ARG A 100 -10.62 -16.15 26.65
C ARG A 100 -9.13 -16.49 26.61
N SER A 101 -8.78 -17.72 26.99
CA SER A 101 -7.39 -18.21 26.96
C SER A 101 -6.78 -18.11 25.56
N ILE A 102 -7.52 -18.49 24.51
CA ILE A 102 -7.08 -18.31 23.12
C ILE A 102 -6.82 -16.84 22.81
N SER A 103 -7.76 -15.95 23.16
CA SER A 103 -7.62 -14.52 22.91
C SER A 103 -6.40 -13.91 23.63
N GLU A 104 -6.07 -14.38 24.83
CA GLU A 104 -4.91 -13.94 25.59
C GLU A 104 -3.61 -14.37 24.90
N VAL A 105 -3.48 -15.66 24.58
CA VAL A 105 -2.29 -16.20 23.90
C VAL A 105 -2.12 -15.60 22.51
N GLU A 106 -3.20 -15.39 21.75
CA GLU A 106 -3.14 -14.70 20.46
C GLU A 106 -2.68 -13.24 20.60
N GLY A 107 -3.07 -12.57 21.70
CA GLY A 107 -2.59 -11.24 22.04
C GLY A 107 -1.08 -11.22 22.30
N GLU A 108 -0.58 -12.17 23.08
CA GLU A 108 0.85 -12.33 23.35
C GLU A 108 1.64 -12.63 22.08
N ILE A 109 1.15 -13.54 21.23
CA ILE A 109 1.78 -13.84 19.93
C ILE A 109 1.89 -12.59 19.08
N LYS A 110 0.81 -11.80 18.97
CA LYS A 110 0.84 -10.54 18.20
C LYS A 110 1.85 -9.54 18.77
N ALA A 111 1.94 -9.41 20.09
CA ALA A 111 2.89 -8.53 20.74
C ALA A 111 4.36 -8.99 20.53
N LEU A 112 4.60 -10.30 20.54
CA LEU A 112 5.93 -10.84 20.24
C LEU A 112 6.29 -10.68 18.77
N GLN A 113 5.33 -10.89 17.86
CA GLN A 113 5.51 -10.75 16.41
C GLN A 113 5.61 -9.29 15.93
N SER A 114 5.19 -8.30 16.73
CA SER A 114 5.39 -6.89 16.37
C SER A 114 6.86 -6.45 16.45
N ASN A 115 7.72 -7.28 17.06
CA ASN A 115 9.15 -7.03 17.15
C ASN A 115 9.90 -7.89 16.12
N LEU A 116 11.07 -7.40 15.69
CA LEU A 116 11.96 -8.19 14.84
C LEU A 116 12.49 -9.40 15.60
N THR A 117 12.61 -10.52 14.90
CA THR A 117 13.25 -11.71 15.47
C THR A 117 14.75 -11.45 15.68
N LEU A 118 15.37 -12.18 16.60
CA LEU A 118 16.81 -12.06 16.87
C LEU A 118 17.65 -12.25 15.59
N GLU A 119 17.23 -13.16 14.70
CA GLU A 119 17.89 -13.40 13.42
C GLU A 119 17.79 -12.18 12.50
N GLN A 120 16.60 -11.58 12.39
CA GLN A 120 16.39 -10.37 11.59
C GLN A 120 17.15 -9.17 12.16
N ILE A 121 17.24 -9.06 13.49
CA ILE A 121 18.05 -8.03 14.17
C ILE A 121 19.52 -8.20 13.78
N ARG A 122 20.07 -9.42 13.87
CA ARG A 122 21.46 -9.70 13.48
C ARG A 122 21.74 -9.42 12.02
N GLU A 123 20.80 -9.76 11.13
CA GLU A 123 20.93 -9.45 9.70
C GLU A 123 20.94 -7.94 9.45
N LYS A 124 20.04 -7.19 10.10
CA LYS A 124 20.01 -5.73 10.01
C LYS A 124 21.29 -5.10 10.58
N GLU A 125 21.75 -5.59 11.72
CA GLU A 125 23.00 -5.14 12.35
C GLU A 125 24.18 -5.32 11.39
N ALA A 126 24.36 -6.52 10.83
CA ALA A 126 25.43 -6.80 9.87
C ALA A 126 25.37 -5.89 8.63
N LYS A 127 24.17 -5.64 8.09
CA LYS A 127 23.97 -4.71 6.95
C LYS A 127 24.37 -3.27 7.32
N LEU A 128 23.87 -2.77 8.45
CA LEU A 128 24.16 -1.41 8.89
C LEU A 128 25.64 -1.22 9.22
N THR A 129 26.29 -2.20 9.85
CA THR A 129 27.73 -2.16 10.12
C THR A 129 28.53 -2.08 8.81
N ASN A 130 28.16 -2.86 7.79
CA ASN A 130 28.82 -2.78 6.48
C ASN A 130 28.61 -1.42 5.82
N GLU A 131 27.39 -0.87 5.84
CA GLU A 131 27.10 0.46 5.30
C GLU A 131 27.88 1.57 6.01
N VAL A 132 28.01 1.49 7.34
CA VAL A 132 28.83 2.44 8.12
C VAL A 132 30.28 2.36 7.67
N ASN A 133 30.86 1.16 7.60
CA ASN A 133 32.24 0.98 7.18
C ASN A 133 32.49 1.52 5.76
N GLU A 134 31.58 1.25 4.81
CA GLU A 134 31.69 1.78 3.45
C GLU A 134 31.63 3.31 3.40
N MET A 135 30.78 3.92 4.23
CA MET A 135 30.64 5.37 4.31
C MET A 135 31.83 6.02 5.00
N GLU A 136 32.41 5.37 6.01
CA GLU A 136 33.65 5.80 6.66
C GLU A 136 34.84 5.75 5.70
N ASP A 137 35.01 4.66 4.94
CA ASP A 137 36.04 4.53 3.89
C ASP A 137 35.92 5.64 2.82
N ARG A 138 34.68 5.95 2.41
CA ARG A 138 34.42 7.05 1.46
C ARG A 138 34.78 8.39 2.06
N LEU A 139 34.42 8.63 3.33
CA LEU A 139 34.76 9.86 4.03
C LEU A 139 36.26 10.02 4.21
N GLU A 140 36.99 8.95 4.54
CA GLU A 140 38.44 8.98 4.67
C GLU A 140 39.10 9.37 3.34
N LYS A 141 38.67 8.78 2.22
CA LYS A 141 39.14 9.15 0.88
C LYS A 141 38.84 10.60 0.52
N LEU A 142 37.65 11.10 0.85
CA LEU A 142 37.26 12.49 0.60
C LEU A 142 38.01 13.48 1.48
N ARG A 143 38.33 13.10 2.74
CA ARG A 143 39.13 13.91 3.68
C ARG A 143 40.62 13.90 3.32
N GLY A 144 41.15 12.75 2.88
CA GLY A 144 42.54 12.59 2.44
C GLY A 144 42.79 13.16 1.04
N GLY A 145 41.74 13.34 0.24
CA GLY A 145 41.82 14.05 -1.02
C GLY A 145 42.20 15.52 -0.83
N VAL A 146 43.16 15.99 -1.63
CA VAL A 146 43.61 17.38 -1.58
C VAL A 146 42.44 18.32 -1.89
N THR A 147 42.12 19.21 -0.96
CA THR A 147 41.15 20.29 -1.20
C THR A 147 41.78 21.29 -2.17
N LEU A 148 41.56 21.08 -3.48
CA LEU A 148 42.17 21.86 -4.57
C LEU A 148 41.78 23.35 -4.57
N VAL A 149 40.65 23.71 -3.96
CA VAL A 149 40.18 25.09 -3.85
C VAL A 149 39.63 25.30 -2.45
N LYS A 150 40.20 26.26 -1.72
CA LYS A 150 39.69 26.63 -0.40
C LYS A 150 38.30 27.26 -0.55
N PRO A 151 37.35 26.97 0.35
CA PRO A 151 36.03 27.60 0.33
C PRO A 151 36.08 29.13 0.30
N GLU A 152 37.06 29.72 0.97
CA GLU A 152 37.30 31.16 1.03
C GLU A 152 37.68 31.72 -0.35
N ASP A 153 38.63 31.08 -1.04
CA ASP A 153 39.08 31.47 -2.37
C ASP A 153 37.94 31.38 -3.38
N ARG A 154 37.13 30.32 -3.29
CA ARG A 154 35.93 30.17 -4.13
C ARG A 154 34.94 31.30 -3.91
N LYS A 155 34.65 31.65 -2.65
CA LYS A 155 33.72 32.72 -2.30
C LYS A 155 34.22 34.09 -2.78
N ALA A 156 35.51 34.36 -2.63
CA ALA A 156 36.12 35.60 -3.12
C ALA A 156 35.99 35.74 -4.64
N VAL A 157 36.24 34.66 -5.40
CA VAL A 157 36.07 34.65 -6.85
C VAL A 157 34.61 34.83 -7.25
N GLU A 158 33.67 34.15 -6.58
CA GLU A 158 32.23 34.30 -6.85
C GLU A 158 31.74 35.74 -6.60
N GLN A 159 32.20 36.39 -5.52
CA GLN A 159 31.90 37.79 -5.23
C GLN A 159 32.48 38.73 -6.29
N MET A 160 33.75 38.53 -6.66
CA MET A 160 34.41 39.33 -7.70
C MET A 160 33.64 39.24 -9.03
N VAL A 161 33.26 38.04 -9.47
CA VAL A 161 32.51 37.86 -10.72
C VAL A 161 31.15 38.57 -10.65
N TYR A 162 30.45 38.48 -9.52
CA TYR A 162 29.18 39.19 -9.32
C TYR A 162 29.34 40.72 -9.43
N GLU A 163 30.35 41.28 -8.77
CA GLU A 163 30.65 42.70 -8.84
C GLU A 163 30.99 43.16 -10.26
N LYS A 164 31.84 42.42 -10.97
CA LYS A 164 32.24 42.77 -12.35
C LYS A 164 31.06 42.73 -13.32
N ILE A 165 30.18 41.73 -13.21
CA ILE A 165 28.96 41.65 -14.03
C ILE A 165 27.99 42.80 -13.71
N SER A 166 27.86 43.16 -12.44
CA SER A 166 27.04 44.32 -12.04
C SER A 166 27.58 45.63 -12.62
N GLN A 167 28.90 45.82 -12.59
CA GLN A 167 29.54 47.00 -13.19
C GLN A 167 29.36 47.04 -14.71
N TRP A 168 29.52 45.91 -15.40
CA TRP A 168 29.30 45.83 -16.85
C TRP A 168 27.86 46.20 -17.22
N ARG A 169 26.85 45.65 -16.52
CA ARG A 169 25.44 46.03 -16.71
C ARG A 169 25.21 47.54 -16.53
N LYS A 170 25.76 48.12 -15.46
CA LYS A 170 25.59 49.55 -15.16
C LYS A 170 26.24 50.41 -16.25
N ARG A 171 27.47 50.08 -16.65
CA ARG A 171 28.21 50.82 -17.69
C ARG A 171 27.55 50.70 -19.06
N LYS A 172 27.12 49.51 -19.46
CA LYS A 172 26.38 49.30 -20.73
C LYS A 172 25.09 50.11 -20.78
N ARG A 173 24.35 50.18 -19.66
CA ARG A 173 23.14 51.03 -19.56
C ARG A 173 23.47 52.52 -19.68
N MET A 174 24.39 53.03 -18.85
CA MET A 174 24.78 54.45 -18.88
C MET A 174 25.28 54.87 -20.27
N PHE A 175 26.09 54.02 -20.91
CA PHE A 175 26.57 54.26 -22.26
C PHE A 175 25.40 54.34 -23.25
N LYS A 176 24.49 53.35 -23.22
CA LYS A 176 23.33 53.32 -24.10
C LYS A 176 22.44 54.55 -23.92
N ASP A 177 22.15 54.95 -22.68
CA ASP A 177 21.31 56.12 -22.40
C ASP A 177 21.92 57.41 -23.00
N LEU A 178 23.25 57.58 -22.89
CA LEU A 178 23.97 58.70 -23.51
C LEU A 178 24.00 58.60 -25.03
N TRP A 179 24.24 57.40 -25.57
CA TRP A 179 24.30 57.16 -27.00
C TRP A 179 22.94 57.41 -27.68
N ASP A 180 21.86 56.91 -27.08
CA ASP A 180 20.49 57.13 -27.54
C ASP A 180 20.18 58.64 -27.51
N SER A 181 20.55 59.36 -26.44
CA SER A 181 20.37 60.82 -26.34
C SER A 181 21.12 61.62 -27.42
N ILE A 182 22.32 61.19 -27.81
CA ILE A 182 23.13 61.84 -28.85
C ILE A 182 22.56 61.54 -30.24
N THR A 183 22.11 60.30 -30.47
CA THR A 183 21.66 59.82 -31.77
C THR A 183 20.22 60.18 -32.09
N GLU A 184 19.36 60.42 -31.08
CA GLU A 184 17.94 60.76 -31.23
C GLU A 184 17.69 62.05 -32.04
N ASN A 185 18.60 63.02 -31.97
CA ASN A 185 18.49 64.30 -32.70
C ASN A 185 19.58 64.48 -33.77
N SER A 186 20.30 63.41 -34.14
CA SER A 186 21.41 63.50 -35.08
C SER A 186 20.93 63.43 -36.55
N PRO A 187 21.43 64.30 -37.44
CA PRO A 187 21.16 64.21 -38.88
C PRO A 187 22.04 63.16 -39.60
N LYS A 188 23.00 62.52 -38.90
CA LYS A 188 23.89 61.48 -39.45
C LYS A 188 23.27 60.09 -39.30
N ASP A 189 23.58 59.18 -40.24
CA ASP A 189 23.26 57.77 -40.05
C ASP A 189 24.02 57.17 -38.85
N VAL A 190 23.30 56.45 -38.00
CA VAL A 190 23.81 55.96 -36.72
C VAL A 190 24.91 54.91 -36.92
N LYS A 191 24.88 54.15 -38.02
CA LYS A 191 25.90 53.13 -38.31
C LYS A 191 27.20 53.77 -38.79
N GLU A 192 27.11 54.74 -39.69
CA GLU A 192 28.29 55.51 -40.14
C GLU A 192 28.94 56.26 -38.99
N PHE A 193 28.13 56.87 -38.11
CA PHE A 193 28.66 57.58 -36.94
C PHE A 193 29.32 56.63 -35.92
N LYS A 194 28.78 55.42 -35.75
CA LYS A 194 29.38 54.37 -34.91
C LYS A 194 30.75 53.94 -35.44
N GLU A 195 30.88 53.75 -36.75
CA GLU A 195 32.15 53.39 -37.41
C GLU A 195 33.17 54.54 -37.36
N GLU A 196 32.73 55.79 -37.57
CA GLU A 196 33.57 57.00 -37.51
C GLU A 196 34.27 57.15 -36.14
N ILE A 197 33.55 56.86 -35.04
CA ILE A 197 34.09 56.96 -33.67
C ILE A 197 34.74 55.66 -33.17
N GLY A 198 34.73 54.59 -33.98
CA GLY A 198 35.31 53.30 -33.62
C GLY A 198 34.60 52.59 -32.45
N LEU A 199 33.28 52.72 -32.35
CA LEU A 199 32.50 52.08 -31.28
C LEU A 199 32.20 50.62 -31.64
N GLU A 200 32.49 49.72 -30.69
CA GLU A 200 32.19 48.29 -30.81
C GLU A 200 31.24 47.86 -29.67
N TYR A 201 30.21 47.09 -30.00
CA TYR A 201 29.35 46.45 -29.00
C TYR A 201 29.94 45.12 -28.54
N ASP A 202 29.47 44.63 -27.40
CA ASP A 202 29.87 43.31 -26.87
C ASP A 202 29.69 42.21 -27.94
N GLU A 203 28.59 42.29 -28.71
CA GLU A 203 28.26 41.34 -29.77
C GLU A 203 29.24 41.40 -30.95
N ASP A 204 29.82 42.57 -31.25
CA ASP A 204 30.78 42.76 -32.34
C ASP A 204 32.14 42.08 -32.04
N VAL A 205 32.48 41.94 -30.75
CA VAL A 205 33.68 41.24 -30.26
C VAL A 205 33.40 39.81 -29.77
N GLY A 206 32.20 39.28 -30.05
CA GLY A 206 31.81 37.91 -29.72
C GLY A 206 31.56 37.66 -28.23
N VAL A 207 31.28 38.71 -27.45
CA VAL A 207 31.04 38.67 -26.01
C VAL A 207 29.55 38.82 -25.71
N SER A 208 29.00 37.97 -24.84
CA SER A 208 27.59 38.05 -24.44
C SER A 208 27.45 38.23 -22.94
N LEU A 209 26.98 39.40 -22.50
CA LEU A 209 26.70 39.65 -21.08
C LEU A 209 25.72 38.62 -20.49
N GLN A 210 24.74 38.17 -21.27
CA GLN A 210 23.74 37.20 -20.81
C GLN A 210 24.36 35.84 -20.49
N SER A 211 25.29 35.35 -21.31
CA SER A 211 25.94 34.05 -21.07
C SER A 211 26.71 34.03 -19.75
N TYR A 212 27.41 35.11 -19.41
CA TYR A 212 28.09 35.26 -18.12
C TYR A 212 27.13 35.40 -16.94
N CYS A 213 25.97 36.03 -17.14
CA CYS A 213 24.93 36.13 -16.12
C CYS A 213 24.31 34.76 -15.79
N ASP A 214 24.12 33.91 -16.80
CA ASP A 214 23.52 32.58 -16.64
C ASP A 214 24.45 31.62 -15.87
N LEU A 215 25.78 31.78 -16.02
CA LEU A 215 26.78 31.05 -15.23
C LEU A 215 26.62 31.28 -13.72
N LEU A 216 26.30 32.52 -13.31
CA LEU A 216 26.06 32.86 -11.90
C LEU A 216 24.74 32.29 -11.36
N GLN A 217 23.69 32.24 -12.18
CA GLN A 217 22.38 31.71 -11.76
C GLN A 217 22.42 30.19 -11.52
N ARG A 218 23.23 29.45 -12.30
CA ARG A 218 23.46 28.02 -12.09
C ARG A 218 24.14 27.71 -10.75
N GLY A 219 25.00 28.61 -10.26
CA GLY A 219 25.64 28.49 -8.94
C GLY A 219 24.67 28.62 -7.76
N LYS A 220 23.76 29.62 -7.80
CA LYS A 220 22.75 29.83 -6.74
C LYS A 220 21.71 28.71 -6.64
N LYS A 221 21.31 28.10 -7.77
CA LYS A 221 20.38 26.95 -7.75
C LYS A 221 20.98 25.72 -7.06
N ARG A 222 22.29 25.50 -7.20
CA ARG A 222 22.99 24.37 -6.56
C ARG A 222 23.20 24.56 -5.05
N SER A 223 23.32 25.80 -4.55
CA SER A 223 23.58 26.04 -3.12
C SER A 223 22.34 25.99 -2.22
N SER A 224 21.14 26.29 -2.74
CA SER A 224 19.92 26.37 -1.92
C SER A 224 18.99 25.16 -1.98
N GLY A 225 19.14 24.24 -2.94
CA GLY A 225 18.22 23.10 -3.10
C GLY A 225 18.75 21.76 -2.59
N ASP A 226 20.03 21.46 -2.82
CA ASP A 226 20.51 20.06 -2.72
C ASP A 226 20.99 19.67 -1.31
N LEU A 227 21.44 20.61 -0.48
CA LEU A 227 21.94 20.31 0.87
C LEU A 227 20.82 20.04 1.88
N GLN A 228 19.65 20.67 1.72
CA GLN A 228 18.50 20.43 2.62
C GLN A 228 17.69 19.17 2.26
N GLN A 229 17.71 18.74 1.00
CA GLN A 229 17.01 17.52 0.59
C GLN A 229 17.78 16.22 0.90
N GLN A 230 19.11 16.27 1.06
CA GLN A 230 19.88 15.08 1.48
C GLN A 230 19.77 14.81 2.98
N CYS A 231 19.65 15.84 3.83
CA CYS A 231 19.47 15.65 5.27
C CYS A 231 18.04 15.23 5.67
N ALA A 232 17.03 15.57 4.89
CA ALA A 232 15.62 15.31 5.21
C ALA A 232 15.13 13.88 4.88
N LYS A 233 15.99 13.02 4.30
CA LYS A 233 15.63 11.63 3.93
C LYS A 233 16.05 10.56 4.95
N ARG A 234 16.54 10.94 6.14
CA ARG A 234 16.72 9.97 7.23
C ARG A 234 15.34 9.61 7.81
N PRO A 235 14.89 8.34 7.73
CA PRO A 235 13.73 7.91 8.50
C PRO A 235 14.08 7.99 10.00
N PRO A 236 13.11 8.29 10.89
CA PRO A 236 13.33 8.15 12.32
C PRO A 236 13.65 6.69 12.64
N LEU A 237 14.70 6.47 13.41
CA LEU A 237 15.00 5.18 14.02
C LEU A 237 13.81 4.82 14.92
N GLN A 238 13.11 3.73 14.56
CA GLN A 238 12.20 3.02 15.48
C GLN A 238 13.03 2.23 16.48
#